data_AF-A0A1V4PQF0-F1
#
_entry.id   AF-A0A1V4PQF0-F1
#
_cell.length_a   1.000
_cell.length_b   1.000
_cell.length_c   1.000
_cell.angle_alpha   90.00
_cell.angle_beta   90.00
_cell.angle_gamma   90.00
#
_symmetry.space_group_name_H-M   'P 1'
#
loop_
_entity.id
_entity.type
_entity.pdbx_description
1 polymer ?
#
loop_
_entity_poly.entity_id
_entity_poly.type
_entity_poly.pdbx_seq_one_letter_code
_entity_poly.pdbx_strand_id
1 'polypeptide(L)'
;QAPPEPRYRPSKKLADFVRCRDMTCRFPGCKVPATNCDVDHTIPWPYGPTAASNLKCLCRRHHLLKTFWGGQSGWRDEQLDDGTIIWTAPDRRSYITTPGSR
;
A
#
# COMPACT_ATOMS: atom_id res chain seq x y z
N GLN A 1 -2.35 -7.93 14.45
CA GLN A 1 -3.03 -6.66 14.10
C GLN A 1 -4.44 -6.65 14.69
N ALA A 2 -5.09 -5.49 14.76
CA ALA A 2 -6.54 -5.44 15.02
C ALA A 2 -7.32 -6.17 13.91
N PRO A 3 -8.54 -6.67 14.18
CA PRO A 3 -9.39 -7.26 13.16
C PRO A 3 -9.67 -6.30 12.00
N PRO A 4 -9.97 -6.81 10.79
CA PRO A 4 -10.42 -6.00 9.67
C PRO A 4 -11.64 -5.12 9.98
N GLU A 5 -11.69 -3.95 9.37
CA GLU A 5 -12.84 -3.06 9.45
C GLU A 5 -13.86 -3.37 8.33
N PRO A 6 -15.19 -3.35 8.60
CA PRO A 6 -16.22 -3.79 7.66
C PRO A 6 -16.62 -2.70 6.64
N ARG A 7 -15.70 -1.77 6.29
CA ARG A 7 -15.99 -0.61 5.45
C ARG A 7 -14.80 -0.26 4.57
N TYR A 8 -15.06 0.38 3.44
CA TYR A 8 -14.02 0.80 2.50
C TYR A 8 -13.03 1.79 3.12
N ARG A 9 -13.55 2.86 3.73
CA ARG A 9 -12.71 3.91 4.32
C ARG A 9 -12.18 3.44 5.68
N PRO A 10 -10.85 3.34 5.88
CA PRO A 10 -10.30 2.98 7.17
C PRO A 10 -10.66 4.03 8.23
N SER A 11 -10.78 3.61 9.48
CA SER A 11 -10.86 4.54 10.61
C SER A 11 -9.63 5.44 10.66
N LYS A 12 -9.76 6.56 11.36
CA LYS A 12 -8.61 7.40 11.69
C LYS A 12 -7.51 6.60 12.38
N LYS A 13 -7.85 5.74 13.35
CA LYS A 13 -6.89 4.90 14.08
C LYS A 13 -6.10 3.98 13.15
N LEU A 14 -6.80 3.27 12.25
CA LEU A 14 -6.15 2.37 11.30
C LEU A 14 -5.31 3.13 10.27
N ALA A 15 -5.82 4.24 9.74
CA ALA A 15 -5.10 5.08 8.79
C ALA A 15 -3.83 5.70 9.42
N ASP A 16 -3.91 6.18 10.66
CA ASP A 16 -2.77 6.73 11.41
C ASP A 16 -1.73 5.63 11.69
N PHE A 17 -2.16 4.43 12.06
CA PHE A 17 -1.26 3.27 12.21
C PHE A 17 -0.50 2.97 10.91
N VAL A 18 -1.20 2.88 9.77
CA VAL A 18 -0.57 2.60 8.47
C VAL A 18 0.43 3.70 8.10
N ARG A 19 0.10 4.98 8.34
CA ARG A 19 1.02 6.09 8.07
C ARG A 19 2.27 6.07 8.94
N CYS A 20 2.12 5.79 10.23
CA CYS A 20 3.25 5.65 11.16
C CYS A 20 4.14 4.46 10.81
N ARG A 21 3.55 3.33 10.39
CA ARG A 21 4.29 2.16 9.93
C ARG A 21 5.11 2.47 8.66
N ASP A 22 4.45 3.11 7.70
CA ASP A 22 4.98 3.25 6.36
C ASP A 22 6.00 4.39 6.23
N MET A 23 5.82 5.48 7.00
CA MET A 23 6.61 6.73 7.05
C MET A 23 6.66 7.53 5.74
N THR A 24 6.81 6.84 4.60
CA THR A 24 6.79 7.40 3.25
C THR A 24 5.92 6.57 2.33
N CYS A 25 5.66 7.10 1.13
CA CYS A 25 5.12 6.34 0.01
C CYS A 25 5.88 5.01 -0.18
N ARG A 26 5.13 3.93 -0.35
CA ARG A 26 5.63 2.55 -0.40
C ARG A 26 6.03 2.08 -1.80
N PHE A 27 5.90 2.92 -2.80
CA PHE A 27 6.42 2.64 -4.14
C PHE A 27 7.96 2.70 -4.15
N PRO A 28 8.66 1.85 -4.92
CA PRO A 28 10.13 1.79 -4.93
C PRO A 28 10.80 3.16 -5.11
N GLY A 29 11.70 3.51 -4.18
CA GLY A 29 12.48 4.75 -4.21
C GLY A 29 11.72 6.05 -3.90
N CYS A 30 10.41 6.01 -3.65
CA CYS A 30 9.63 7.21 -3.37
C CYS A 30 9.83 7.69 -1.92
N LYS A 31 10.06 8.98 -1.74
CA LYS A 31 10.28 9.60 -0.41
C LYS A 31 9.16 10.55 0.03
N VAL A 32 8.03 10.59 -0.68
CA VAL A 32 6.89 11.44 -0.29
C VAL A 32 6.41 11.03 1.12
N PRO A 33 6.27 11.97 2.07
CA PRO A 33 5.83 11.64 3.43
C PRO A 33 4.46 10.95 3.47
N ALA A 34 4.27 9.99 4.37
CA ALA A 34 3.00 9.25 4.51
C ALA A 34 1.79 10.15 4.85
N THR A 35 2.02 11.32 5.44
CA THR A 35 0.99 12.35 5.66
C THR A 35 0.40 12.90 4.37
N ASN A 36 1.14 12.82 3.26
CA ASN A 36 0.73 13.26 1.92
C ASN A 36 0.35 12.06 1.02
N CYS A 37 0.15 10.89 1.62
CA CYS A 37 -0.22 9.66 0.92
C CYS A 37 -1.70 9.30 1.15
N ASP A 38 -2.28 8.75 0.09
CA ASP A 38 -3.50 7.97 0.15
C ASP A 38 -3.20 6.64 0.88
N VAL A 39 -4.19 6.12 1.61
CA VAL A 39 -4.14 4.77 2.20
C VAL A 39 -4.84 3.84 1.23
N ASP A 40 -4.07 2.99 0.57
CA ASP A 40 -4.48 2.19 -0.59
C ASP A 40 -4.50 0.70 -0.25
N HIS A 41 -5.52 -0.01 -0.76
CA HIS A 41 -5.68 -1.45 -0.62
C HIS A 41 -4.80 -2.21 -1.62
N THR A 42 -4.06 -3.22 -1.18
CA THR A 42 -3.33 -4.16 -2.06
C THR A 42 -4.32 -5.02 -2.85
N ILE A 43 -5.16 -5.78 -2.14
CA ILE A 43 -6.33 -6.45 -2.71
C ILE A 43 -7.51 -5.48 -2.61
N PRO A 44 -8.11 -5.04 -3.74
CA PRO A 44 -9.17 -4.04 -3.73
C PRO A 44 -10.38 -4.45 -2.88
N TRP A 45 -10.97 -3.50 -2.16
CA TRP A 45 -12.27 -3.68 -1.52
C TRP A 45 -13.37 -3.90 -2.58
N PRO A 46 -14.37 -4.78 -2.39
CA PRO A 46 -14.62 -5.62 -1.21
C PRO A 46 -13.95 -6.99 -1.21
N TYR A 47 -13.07 -7.28 -2.17
CA TYR A 47 -12.42 -8.58 -2.30
C TYR A 47 -11.30 -8.79 -1.27
N GLY A 48 -10.66 -7.72 -0.81
CA GLY A 48 -9.68 -7.74 0.28
C GLY A 48 -10.14 -6.92 1.47
N PRO A 49 -9.65 -7.21 2.70
CA PRO A 49 -10.09 -6.53 3.91
C PRO A 49 -9.57 -5.09 4.02
N THR A 50 -10.31 -4.22 4.69
CA THR A 50 -9.74 -2.96 5.22
C THR A 50 -9.00 -3.27 6.52
N ALA A 51 -7.74 -3.69 6.40
CA ALA A 51 -6.88 -4.08 7.50
C ALA A 51 -5.44 -3.62 7.24
N ALA A 52 -4.63 -3.45 8.28
CA ALA A 52 -3.27 -2.94 8.08
C ALA A 52 -2.39 -3.85 7.22
N SER A 53 -2.60 -5.17 7.21
CA SER A 53 -1.89 -6.11 6.33
C SER A 53 -2.23 -5.93 4.84
N ASN A 54 -3.39 -5.34 4.53
CA ASN A 54 -3.83 -5.08 3.15
C ASN A 54 -3.77 -3.60 2.76
N LEU A 55 -3.43 -2.71 3.70
CA LEU A 55 -3.34 -1.26 3.47
C LEU A 55 -1.89 -0.79 3.46
N LYS A 56 -1.59 0.18 2.60
CA LYS A 56 -0.28 0.83 2.48
C LYS A 56 -0.40 2.29 2.03
N CYS A 57 0.62 3.07 2.31
CA CYS A 57 0.70 4.46 1.87
C CYS A 57 1.21 4.56 0.42
N LEU A 58 0.43 5.17 -0.46
CA LEU A 58 0.87 5.59 -1.78
C LEU A 58 0.62 7.08 -1.98
N CYS A 59 1.62 7.82 -2.44
CA CYS A 59 1.39 9.19 -2.85
C CYS A 59 0.42 9.21 -4.05
N ARG A 60 -0.29 10.32 -4.25
CA ARG A 60 -1.35 10.41 -5.26
C ARG A 60 -0.89 9.90 -6.64
N ARG A 61 0.32 10.27 -7.07
CA ARG A 61 0.91 9.81 -8.34
C ARG A 61 1.01 8.29 -8.44
N HIS A 62 1.54 7.61 -7.41
CA HIS A 62 1.74 6.17 -7.45
C HIS A 62 0.47 5.38 -7.16
N HIS A 63 -0.48 5.95 -6.40
CA HIS A 63 -1.82 5.38 -6.30
C HIS A 63 -2.46 5.33 -7.68
N LEU A 64 -2.48 6.45 -8.42
CA LEU A 64 -3.03 6.48 -9.78
C LEU A 64 -2.26 5.57 -10.75
N LEU A 65 -0.93 5.47 -10.62
CA LEU A 65 -0.12 4.52 -11.38
C LEU A 65 -0.61 3.08 -11.19
N LYS A 66 -0.81 2.65 -9.94
CA LYS A 66 -1.35 1.33 -9.60
C LYS A 66 -2.78 1.15 -10.10
N THR A 67 -3.63 2.17 -9.99
CA THR A 67 -5.04 2.10 -10.40
C THR A 67 -5.19 1.95 -11.92
N PHE A 68 -4.49 2.78 -12.70
CA PHE A 68 -4.73 2.90 -14.14
C PHE A 68 -3.70 2.19 -15.00
N TRP A 69 -2.54 1.86 -14.45
CA TRP A 69 -1.50 1.09 -15.11
C TRP A 69 -1.05 -0.09 -14.24
N GLY A 70 -2.03 -0.75 -13.62
CA GLY A 70 -1.85 -2.00 -12.89
C GLY A 70 -2.19 -3.25 -13.72
N GLY A 71 -1.96 -4.43 -13.15
CA GLY A 71 -2.37 -5.71 -13.74
C GLY A 71 -1.27 -6.43 -14.53
N GLN A 72 -1.63 -7.39 -15.39
CA GLN A 72 -0.66 -8.28 -16.03
C GLN A 72 0.36 -7.58 -16.94
N SER A 73 -0.05 -6.47 -17.58
CA SER A 73 0.78 -5.62 -18.43
C SER A 73 1.27 -4.34 -17.72
N GLY A 74 0.97 -4.22 -16.42
CA GLY A 74 1.23 -3.04 -15.61
C GLY A 74 2.03 -3.35 -14.34
N TRP A 75 1.96 -2.44 -13.38
CA TRP A 75 2.50 -2.65 -12.03
C TRP A 75 1.61 -3.61 -11.23
N ARG A 76 2.25 -4.47 -10.45
CA ARG A 76 1.57 -5.35 -9.48
C ARG A 76 2.25 -5.26 -8.14
N ASP A 77 1.48 -5.46 -7.09
CA ASP A 77 1.95 -5.45 -5.72
C ASP A 77 1.39 -6.63 -4.94
N GLU A 78 2.25 -7.22 -4.13
CA GLU A 78 1.90 -8.20 -3.11
C GLU A 78 2.39 -7.65 -1.77
N GLN A 79 1.52 -7.65 -0.76
CA GLN A 79 1.85 -7.17 0.57
C GLN A 79 1.83 -8.36 1.54
N LEU A 80 2.95 -8.55 2.23
CA LEU A 80 3.12 -9.60 3.23
C LEU A 80 2.64 -9.13 4.60
N ASP A 81 2.45 -10.07 5.53
CA ASP A 81 1.89 -9.82 6.86
C ASP A 81 2.74 -8.86 7.72
N ASP A 82 4.05 -8.81 7.48
CA ASP A 82 4.99 -7.88 8.12
C ASP A 82 4.93 -6.45 7.54
N GLY A 83 4.14 -6.22 6.50
CA GLY A 83 4.04 -4.96 5.79
C GLY A 83 5.09 -4.76 4.69
N THR A 84 5.94 -5.76 4.42
CA THR A 84 6.80 -5.79 3.25
C THR A 84 5.95 -5.84 1.99
N ILE A 85 6.32 -5.06 0.97
CA ILE A 85 5.63 -5.06 -0.33
C ILE A 85 6.61 -5.46 -1.42
N ILE A 86 6.21 -6.47 -2.18
CA ILE A 86 6.86 -6.94 -3.40
C ILE A 86 6.16 -6.27 -4.58
N TRP A 87 6.84 -5.31 -5.20
CA TRP A 87 6.38 -4.68 -6.43
C TRP A 87 6.95 -5.42 -7.64
N THR A 88 6.09 -5.76 -8.60
CA THR A 88 6.51 -6.26 -9.91
C THR A 88 6.22 -5.18 -10.96
N ALA A 89 7.26 -4.75 -11.67
CA ALA A 89 7.15 -3.81 -12.77
C ALA A 89 6.60 -4.48 -14.05
N PRO A 90 6.13 -3.71 -15.04
CA PRO A 90 5.64 -4.25 -16.32
C PRO A 90 6.65 -5.13 -17.07
N ASP A 91 7.94 -4.85 -16.91
CA ASP A 91 9.05 -5.62 -17.48
C ASP A 91 9.45 -6.85 -16.63
N ARG A 92 8.64 -7.19 -15.62
CA ARG A 92 8.82 -8.30 -14.68
C ARG A 92 9.97 -8.17 -13.70
N ARG A 93 10.63 -7.01 -13.60
CA ARG A 93 11.57 -6.76 -12.50
C ARG A 93 10.83 -6.60 -11.18
N SER A 94 11.38 -7.18 -10.12
CA SER A 94 10.81 -7.10 -8.78
C SER A 94 11.60 -6.13 -7.89
N TYR A 95 10.88 -5.41 -7.05
CA TYR A 95 11.42 -4.46 -6.07
C TYR A 95 10.78 -4.71 -4.72
N ILE A 96 11.58 -4.71 -3.66
CA ILE A 96 11.10 -4.91 -2.29
C ILE A 96 11.14 -3.58 -1.55
N THR A 97 10.05 -3.27 -0.84
CA THR A 97 10.01 -2.17 0.12
C THR A 97 9.62 -2.70 1.49
N THR A 98 10.31 -2.28 2.56
CA THR A 98 10.04 -2.68 3.97
C THR A 98 9.58 -1.47 4.78
N PRO A 99 8.66 -1.60 5.76
CA PRO A 99 8.15 -0.50 6.58
C PRO A 99 9.24 0.51 7.01
N GLY A 100 8.89 1.80 7.00
CA GLY A 100 9.84 2.86 7.33
C GLY A 100 10.09 2.97 8.83
N SER A 101 9.12 2.58 9.66
CA SER A 101 9.36 2.32 11.08
C SER A 101 10.05 0.96 11.21
N ARG A 102 11.34 0.96 11.52
CA ARG A 102 12.01 -0.22 12.07
C ARG A 102 12.15 -0.05 13.57
#